data_AF-A0A075T6Z4-F1
#
_entry.id   AF-A0A075T6Z4-F1
#
_cell.length_a   1.000
_cell.length_b   1.000
_cell.length_c   1.000
_cell.angle_alpha   90.00
_cell.angle_beta   90.00
_cell.angle_gamma   90.00
#
_symmetry.space_group_name_H-M   'P 1'
#
loop_
_entity.id
_entity.type
_entity.pdbx_description
1 polymer ?
#
loop_
_entity_poly.entity_id
_entity_poly.type
_entity_poly.pdbx_seq_one_letter_code
_entity_poly.pdbx_strand_id
1 'polypeptide(L)'
;KMKARYNFIDGYRGERENVGEWNGGLKKLASKSGHLLLGGIFPDFDVHEDFETSVTYLADAYTWVVPRAHKSAAWVALVIIFKSLVWYSVIAGFFLCGITWKIIAELSEDSDYNRSFRHCFLNTWITVLGFVSYLHPVKESLRVFFVFLNIYCMLFSTAYQTKLFEVLTNPSYEYQIQTVEELVESGLKFGGFEELHDLFYNSTDPFDYRIGDQWTDITNITEAMIDVAVHRNFSLLCSRLELAHISGITPELSDSVGNYKYYTFTDNVFSVPIETIALRGFPFMMEFSTTITIFKQSGLNEGLRQHFAHFNERRRARQLRALLKEKSDVNPLSSEHLQGGFLALALGYVSGTLALIVEVILNCNYVQNKFENFKRRVNPLS
;
A
#
# COMPACT_ATOMS: atom_id res chain seq x y z
N LYS A 1 -35.94 -41.08 13.88
CA LYS A 1 -34.81 -40.12 13.83
C LYS A 1 -35.20 -39.01 12.88
N MET A 2 -35.38 -37.76 13.34
CA MET A 2 -35.49 -36.62 12.43
C MET A 2 -34.14 -36.45 11.71
N LYS A 3 -34.18 -36.25 10.39
CA LYS A 3 -33.00 -35.96 9.58
C LYS A 3 -33.14 -34.53 9.07
N ALA A 4 -32.18 -33.69 9.39
CA ALA A 4 -32.13 -32.33 8.87
C ALA A 4 -32.03 -32.36 7.33
N ARG A 5 -32.82 -31.51 6.68
CA ARG A 5 -32.72 -31.25 5.23
C ARG A 5 -32.21 -29.84 5.06
N TYR A 6 -31.15 -29.70 4.28
CA TYR A 6 -30.55 -28.41 3.97
C TYR A 6 -30.97 -28.00 2.57
N ASN A 7 -31.37 -26.75 2.41
CA ASN A 7 -31.64 -26.15 1.12
C ASN A 7 -30.83 -24.87 1.02
N PHE A 8 -29.96 -24.77 0.02
CA PHE A 8 -29.17 -23.57 -0.21
C PHE A 8 -30.03 -22.55 -0.96
N ILE A 9 -29.99 -21.31 -0.47
CA ILE A 9 -30.72 -20.20 -1.07
C ILE A 9 -29.67 -19.27 -1.67
N ASP A 10 -29.66 -19.18 -2.99
CA ASP A 10 -28.89 -18.15 -3.69
C ASP A 10 -29.72 -16.85 -3.65
N GLY A 11 -29.24 -15.86 -2.89
CA GLY A 11 -29.90 -14.57 -2.70
C GLY A 11 -29.47 -13.90 -1.40
N TYR A 12 -29.81 -12.62 -1.27
CA TYR A 12 -29.57 -11.82 -0.07
C TYR A 12 -30.52 -12.24 1.07
N ARG A 13 -30.23 -11.76 2.29
CA ARG A 13 -30.97 -12.16 3.51
C ARG A 13 -32.45 -11.87 3.37
N GLY A 14 -32.78 -10.72 2.82
CA GLY A 14 -34.11 -10.16 2.76
C GLY A 14 -34.29 -9.00 3.73
N GLU A 15 -35.17 -8.07 3.35
CA GLU A 15 -35.59 -6.89 4.10
C GLU A 15 -37.11 -6.84 4.22
N ARG A 16 -37.57 -6.00 5.15
CA ARG A 16 -38.98 -5.79 5.44
C ARG A 16 -39.52 -4.71 4.49
N GLU A 17 -40.37 -5.10 3.55
CA GLU A 17 -41.00 -4.15 2.62
C GLU A 17 -42.19 -3.43 3.30
N ASN A 18 -43.00 -4.18 4.04
CA ASN A 18 -44.09 -3.69 4.88
C ASN A 18 -44.14 -4.53 6.17
N VAL A 19 -44.92 -4.09 7.17
CA VAL A 19 -45.12 -4.85 8.41
C VAL A 19 -45.61 -6.27 8.09
N GLY A 20 -44.79 -7.27 8.38
CA GLY A 20 -45.08 -8.69 8.10
C GLY A 20 -44.83 -9.15 6.66
N GLU A 21 -44.42 -8.28 5.73
CA GLU A 21 -44.05 -8.62 4.37
C GLU A 21 -42.53 -8.53 4.18
N TRP A 22 -41.93 -9.68 3.86
CA TRP A 22 -40.49 -9.86 3.74
C TRP A 22 -40.11 -10.32 2.33
N ASN A 23 -38.91 -9.95 1.88
CA ASN A 23 -38.30 -10.46 0.65
C ASN A 23 -37.08 -11.38 0.95
N GLY A 24 -36.32 -11.75 -0.08
CA GLY A 24 -35.12 -12.59 0.06
C GLY A 24 -35.30 -13.95 0.76
N GLY A 25 -34.31 -14.35 1.55
CA GLY A 25 -34.33 -15.56 2.38
C GLY A 25 -35.36 -15.53 3.51
N LEU A 26 -35.64 -14.36 4.08
CA LEU A 26 -36.64 -14.17 5.13
C LEU A 26 -38.07 -14.42 4.63
N LYS A 27 -38.39 -14.06 3.38
CA LYS A 27 -39.66 -14.44 2.74
C LYS A 27 -39.90 -15.94 2.74
N LYS A 28 -38.86 -16.71 2.42
CA LYS A 28 -38.93 -18.17 2.39
C LYS A 28 -39.22 -18.72 3.78
N LEU A 29 -38.54 -18.20 4.80
CA LEU A 29 -38.82 -18.55 6.19
C LEU A 29 -40.25 -18.19 6.60
N ALA A 30 -40.71 -16.96 6.30
CA ALA A 30 -42.08 -16.49 6.56
C ALA A 30 -43.15 -17.34 5.86
N SER A 31 -42.86 -17.79 4.62
CA SER A 31 -43.72 -18.72 3.85
C SER A 31 -43.72 -20.16 4.37
N LYS A 32 -43.02 -20.44 5.49
CA LYS A 32 -42.88 -21.76 6.12
C LYS A 32 -42.22 -22.80 5.22
N SER A 33 -41.36 -22.37 4.28
CA SER A 33 -40.59 -23.30 3.44
C SER A 33 -39.42 -23.95 4.18
N GLY A 34 -39.07 -23.45 5.36
CA GLY A 34 -38.01 -23.94 6.24
C GLY A 34 -38.31 -23.63 7.70
N HIS A 35 -37.53 -24.20 8.61
CA HIS A 35 -37.67 -24.00 10.06
C HIS A 35 -36.61 -23.07 10.65
N LEU A 36 -35.40 -23.10 10.07
CA LEU A 36 -34.24 -22.33 10.49
C LEU A 36 -33.58 -21.73 9.25
N LEU A 37 -33.15 -20.48 9.38
CA LEU A 37 -32.34 -19.76 8.40
C LEU A 37 -30.97 -19.51 9.02
N LEU A 38 -29.93 -20.06 8.37
CA LEU A 38 -28.53 -19.99 8.78
C LEU A 38 -27.76 -19.21 7.70
N GLY A 39 -26.94 -18.25 8.09
CA GLY A 39 -26.17 -17.44 7.15
C GLY A 39 -25.27 -16.40 7.84
N GLY A 40 -24.71 -15.48 7.07
CA GLY A 40 -23.99 -14.30 7.57
C GLY A 40 -24.95 -13.21 8.04
N ILE A 41 -25.91 -13.57 8.88
CA ILE A 41 -27.04 -12.73 9.28
C ILE A 41 -26.69 -12.03 10.58
N PHE A 42 -26.65 -10.70 10.56
CA PHE A 42 -26.47 -9.90 11.76
C PHE A 42 -27.80 -9.47 12.39
N PRO A 43 -27.83 -9.22 13.72
CA PRO A 43 -28.99 -8.72 14.43
C PRO A 43 -29.53 -7.42 13.84
N ASP A 44 -30.84 -7.39 13.67
CA ASP A 44 -31.57 -6.28 13.08
C ASP A 44 -32.92 -6.14 13.79
N PHE A 45 -33.29 -4.90 14.14
CA PHE A 45 -34.47 -4.61 14.94
C PHE A 45 -35.74 -5.21 14.32
N ASP A 46 -35.90 -5.03 13.01
CA ASP A 46 -37.08 -5.49 12.28
C ASP A 46 -37.20 -7.02 12.30
N VAL A 47 -36.07 -7.72 12.21
CA VAL A 47 -36.02 -9.18 12.30
C VAL A 47 -36.41 -9.67 13.69
N HIS A 48 -35.97 -9.00 14.75
CA HIS A 48 -36.31 -9.37 16.12
C HIS A 48 -37.78 -9.07 16.49
N GLU A 49 -38.48 -8.21 15.74
CA GLU A 49 -39.93 -8.00 15.91
C GLU A 49 -40.76 -9.19 15.38
N ASP A 50 -40.44 -9.66 14.17
CA ASP A 50 -41.25 -10.65 13.46
C ASP A 50 -40.77 -12.11 13.66
N PHE A 51 -39.49 -12.30 13.95
CA PHE A 51 -38.84 -13.62 14.07
C PHE A 51 -38.27 -13.88 15.47
N GLU A 52 -37.88 -15.12 15.71
CA GLU A 52 -37.15 -15.53 16.91
C GLU A 52 -35.72 -15.92 16.52
N THR A 53 -34.73 -15.47 17.29
CA THR A 53 -33.32 -15.64 16.93
C THR A 53 -32.54 -16.36 18.03
N SER A 54 -31.43 -16.99 17.64
CA SER A 54 -30.53 -17.66 18.57
C SER A 54 -29.58 -16.68 19.24
N VAL A 55 -28.87 -17.12 20.29
CA VAL A 55 -27.64 -16.42 20.71
C VAL A 55 -26.63 -16.36 19.56
N THR A 56 -25.75 -15.36 19.61
CA THR A 56 -24.79 -15.11 18.54
C THR A 56 -23.61 -16.09 18.60
N TYR A 57 -23.25 -16.65 17.44
CA TYR A 57 -22.23 -17.70 17.36
C TYR A 57 -20.87 -17.22 16.84
N LEU A 58 -20.85 -16.23 15.95
CA LEU A 58 -19.63 -15.68 15.35
C LEU A 58 -19.75 -14.15 15.29
N ALA A 59 -18.63 -13.46 15.11
CA ALA A 59 -18.62 -12.05 14.75
C ALA A 59 -17.79 -11.86 13.49
N ASP A 60 -18.25 -10.96 12.64
CA ASP A 60 -17.60 -10.58 11.40
C ASP A 60 -17.34 -9.07 11.39
N ALA A 61 -16.33 -8.67 10.63
CA ALA A 61 -15.92 -7.29 10.50
C ALA A 61 -16.13 -6.84 9.06
N TYR A 62 -16.63 -5.62 8.91
CA TYR A 62 -16.83 -4.99 7.61
C TYR A 62 -15.76 -3.92 7.40
N THR A 63 -15.20 -3.89 6.19
CA THR A 63 -14.13 -2.95 5.84
C THR A 63 -14.27 -2.52 4.38
N TRP A 64 -13.76 -1.32 4.10
CA TRP A 64 -13.67 -0.81 2.73
C TRP A 64 -12.54 -1.51 1.98
N VAL A 65 -12.84 -1.85 0.73
CA VAL A 65 -11.93 -2.50 -0.20
C VAL A 65 -11.81 -1.63 -1.44
N VAL A 66 -10.61 -1.08 -1.64
CA VAL A 66 -10.30 -0.17 -2.74
C VAL A 66 -9.36 -0.84 -3.74
N PRO A 67 -9.29 -0.36 -4.99
CA PRO A 67 -8.24 -0.77 -5.92
C PRO A 67 -6.88 -0.51 -5.28
N ARG A 68 -5.95 -1.46 -5.47
CA ARG A 68 -4.57 -1.22 -5.05
C ARG A 68 -3.97 -0.09 -5.89
N ALA A 69 -3.18 0.75 -5.24
CA ALA A 69 -2.44 1.83 -5.87
C ALA A 69 -1.58 1.29 -7.02
N HIS A 70 -1.24 2.15 -7.97
CA HIS A 70 -0.35 1.74 -9.06
C HIS A 70 1.03 1.40 -8.51
N LYS A 71 1.75 0.53 -9.23
CA LYS A 71 3.18 0.36 -9.00
C LYS A 71 3.86 1.67 -9.36
N SER A 72 4.71 2.17 -8.47
CA SER A 72 5.50 3.37 -8.69
C SER A 72 6.29 3.24 -9.99
N ALA A 73 6.35 4.33 -10.75
CA ALA A 73 7.15 4.37 -11.96
C ALA A 73 8.64 4.08 -11.66
N ALA A 74 9.29 3.32 -12.53
CA ALA A 74 10.65 2.87 -12.31
C ALA A 74 11.68 4.00 -12.19
N TRP A 75 11.42 5.19 -12.76
CA TRP A 75 12.32 6.33 -12.62
C TRP A 75 12.34 6.89 -11.18
N VAL A 76 11.22 6.78 -10.46
CA VAL A 76 11.10 7.19 -9.05
C VAL A 76 11.93 6.28 -8.14
N ALA A 77 12.16 5.03 -8.58
CA ALA A 77 12.89 4.02 -7.84
C ALA A 77 14.27 4.49 -7.38
N LEU A 78 14.94 5.41 -8.09
CA LEU A 78 16.26 5.92 -7.71
C LEU A 78 16.24 6.85 -6.48
N VAL A 79 15.12 7.53 -6.23
CA VAL A 79 15.00 8.55 -5.17
C VAL A 79 14.25 8.02 -3.96
N ILE A 80 13.23 7.17 -4.17
CA ILE A 80 12.34 6.66 -3.11
C ILE A 80 13.00 5.64 -2.18
N ILE A 81 14.20 5.16 -2.52
CA ILE A 81 14.97 4.14 -1.78
C ILE A 81 15.18 4.53 -0.32
N PHE A 82 15.46 5.82 -0.11
CA PHE A 82 15.71 6.36 1.20
C PHE A 82 14.70 7.45 1.54
N LYS A 83 14.30 7.49 2.82
CA LYS A 83 13.51 8.58 3.37
C LYS A 83 14.26 9.91 3.18
N SER A 84 13.53 11.00 3.00
CA SER A 84 14.11 12.34 2.80
C SER A 84 15.15 12.72 3.87
N LEU A 85 14.93 12.30 5.13
CA LEU A 85 15.88 12.53 6.22
C LEU A 85 17.27 11.94 5.92
N VAL A 86 17.33 10.72 5.39
CA VAL A 86 18.60 10.05 5.06
C VAL A 86 19.31 10.80 3.94
N TRP A 87 18.58 11.26 2.92
CA TRP A 87 19.15 12.09 1.86
C TRP A 87 19.77 13.38 2.41
N TYR A 88 19.07 14.08 3.31
CA TYR A 88 19.63 15.25 3.99
C TYR A 88 20.87 14.89 4.83
N SER A 89 20.87 13.76 5.52
CA SER A 89 22.03 13.28 6.27
C SER A 89 23.24 12.97 5.37
N VAL A 90 23.02 12.39 4.18
CA VAL A 90 24.08 12.13 3.19
C VAL A 90 24.67 13.43 2.66
N ILE A 91 23.81 14.41 2.31
CA ILE A 91 24.26 15.73 1.86
C ILE A 91 25.06 16.43 2.97
N ALA A 92 24.55 16.44 4.20
CA ALA A 92 25.26 17.02 5.34
C ALA A 92 26.59 16.30 5.62
N GLY A 93 26.61 14.97 5.53
CA GLY A 93 27.80 14.14 5.68
C GLY A 93 28.86 14.46 4.61
N PHE A 94 28.45 14.67 3.36
CA PHE A 94 29.35 15.08 2.29
C PHE A 94 30.07 16.40 2.60
N PHE A 95 29.31 17.44 3.02
CA PHE A 95 29.91 18.72 3.39
C PHE A 95 30.81 18.60 4.63
N LEU A 96 30.39 17.82 5.63
CA LEU A 96 31.19 17.57 6.82
C LEU A 96 32.51 16.91 6.46
N CYS A 97 32.50 15.84 5.67
CA CYS A 97 33.71 15.13 5.24
C CYS A 97 34.64 16.04 4.42
N GLY A 98 34.11 16.86 3.51
CA GLY A 98 34.91 17.81 2.73
C GLY A 98 35.56 18.90 3.59
N ILE A 99 34.85 19.41 4.60
CA ILE A 99 35.38 20.39 5.56
C ILE A 99 36.42 19.73 6.48
N THR A 100 36.15 18.55 7.01
CA THR A 100 37.09 17.80 7.84
C THR A 100 38.37 17.47 7.08
N TRP A 101 38.26 17.06 5.81
CA TRP A 101 39.42 16.87 4.94
C TRP A 101 40.27 18.13 4.88
N LYS A 102 39.66 19.28 4.59
CA LYS A 102 40.35 20.57 4.51
C LYS A 102 41.04 20.92 5.83
N ILE A 103 40.34 20.80 6.96
CA ILE A 103 40.89 21.11 8.28
C ILE A 103 42.11 20.22 8.56
N ILE A 104 42.00 18.90 8.35
CA ILE A 104 43.10 17.97 8.58
C ILE A 104 44.27 18.29 7.63
N ALA A 105 44.01 18.57 6.36
CA ALA A 105 45.06 18.90 5.40
C ALA A 105 45.82 20.18 5.78
N GLU A 106 45.13 21.19 6.31
CA GLU A 106 45.73 22.43 6.79
C GLU A 106 46.58 22.20 8.04
N LEU A 107 46.03 21.51 9.05
CA LEU A 107 46.74 21.23 10.31
C LEU A 107 47.96 20.32 10.13
N SER A 108 47.89 19.39 9.18
CA SER A 108 48.95 18.40 8.95
C SER A 108 50.06 18.94 8.04
N GLU A 109 49.89 20.16 7.54
CA GLU A 109 50.72 20.76 6.51
C GLU A 109 50.93 19.81 5.31
N ASP A 110 49.85 19.25 4.75
CA ASP A 110 49.91 18.40 3.55
C ASP A 110 50.20 19.25 2.30
N SER A 111 50.26 18.65 1.11
CA SER A 111 50.49 19.34 -0.17
C SER A 111 49.51 20.49 -0.43
N ASP A 112 49.96 21.52 -1.16
CA ASP A 112 49.13 22.68 -1.55
C ASP A 112 47.85 22.27 -2.28
N TYR A 113 47.89 21.16 -3.02
CA TYR A 113 46.73 20.58 -3.68
C TYR A 113 45.68 20.08 -2.69
N ASN A 114 46.10 19.33 -1.66
CA ASN A 114 45.20 18.79 -0.64
C ASN A 114 44.68 19.87 0.33
N ARG A 115 45.27 21.07 0.34
CA ARG A 115 44.76 22.23 1.10
C ARG A 115 43.73 23.05 0.32
N SER A 116 43.76 22.98 -1.00
CA SER A 116 42.83 23.72 -1.85
C SER A 116 41.40 23.24 -1.64
N PHE A 117 40.52 24.19 -1.29
CA PHE A 117 39.11 23.93 -1.01
C PHE A 117 38.42 23.16 -2.14
N ARG A 118 38.67 23.54 -3.41
CA ARG A 118 38.04 22.89 -4.57
C ARG A 118 38.45 21.43 -4.69
N HIS A 119 39.74 21.15 -4.48
CA HIS A 119 40.28 19.81 -4.60
C HIS A 119 39.85 18.89 -3.46
N CYS A 120 39.70 19.40 -2.23
CA CYS A 120 39.13 18.63 -1.12
C CYS A 120 37.72 18.13 -1.44
N PHE A 121 36.86 19.03 -1.91
CA PHE A 121 35.47 18.69 -2.24
C PHE A 121 35.37 17.77 -3.46
N LEU A 122 36.19 17.97 -4.49
CA LEU A 122 36.27 17.07 -5.65
C LEU A 122 36.75 15.67 -5.24
N ASN A 123 37.81 15.56 -4.43
CA ASN A 123 38.29 14.27 -3.94
C ASN A 123 37.24 13.56 -3.08
N THR A 124 36.55 14.30 -2.20
CA THR A 124 35.44 13.76 -1.40
C THR A 124 34.32 13.25 -2.31
N TRP A 125 33.96 13.99 -3.36
CA TRP A 125 32.90 13.62 -4.31
C TRP A 125 33.24 12.35 -5.09
N ILE A 126 34.47 12.27 -5.62
CA ILE A 126 34.99 11.10 -6.34
C ILE A 126 34.99 9.86 -5.44
N THR A 127 35.39 10.01 -4.17
CA THR A 127 35.40 8.91 -3.19
C THR A 127 33.99 8.42 -2.85
N VAL A 128 33.02 9.34 -2.69
CA VAL A 128 31.61 8.99 -2.47
C VAL A 128 31.02 8.21 -3.65
N LEU A 129 31.42 8.55 -4.88
CA LEU A 129 31.03 7.81 -6.08
C LEU A 129 31.74 6.46 -6.25
N GLY A 130 32.67 6.12 -5.36
CA GLY A 130 33.44 4.86 -5.41
C GLY A 130 34.57 4.86 -6.43
N PHE A 131 34.98 6.02 -6.94
CA PHE A 131 36.13 6.15 -7.83
C PHE A 131 37.42 6.38 -7.05
N VAL A 132 38.55 6.00 -7.65
CA VAL A 132 39.88 6.24 -7.09
C VAL A 132 40.21 7.74 -7.16
N SER A 133 40.58 8.34 -6.04
CA SER A 133 41.02 9.73 -5.97
C SER A 133 42.30 9.95 -6.78
N TYR A 134 42.37 11.05 -7.53
CA TYR A 134 43.52 11.36 -8.40
C TYR A 134 44.84 11.62 -7.65
N LEU A 135 44.80 12.15 -6.43
CA LEU A 135 45.97 12.38 -5.60
C LEU A 135 45.75 11.82 -4.19
N HIS A 136 46.74 11.05 -3.73
CA HIS A 136 46.69 10.36 -2.45
C HIS A 136 47.18 11.27 -1.31
N PRO A 137 46.58 11.19 -0.11
CA PRO A 137 47.11 11.84 1.07
C PRO A 137 48.57 11.48 1.35
N VAL A 138 49.40 12.49 1.59
CA VAL A 138 50.84 12.28 1.84
C VAL A 138 51.09 12.09 3.34
N LYS A 139 50.40 12.87 4.18
CA LYS A 139 50.56 12.84 5.64
C LYS A 139 49.73 11.73 6.29
N GLU A 140 50.27 11.12 7.35
CA GLU A 140 49.65 9.99 8.05
C GLU A 140 48.27 10.31 8.64
N SER A 141 48.10 11.50 9.22
CA SER A 141 46.81 11.98 9.74
C SER A 141 45.71 11.98 8.68
N LEU A 142 46.01 12.53 7.49
CA LEU A 142 45.06 12.60 6.38
C LEU A 142 44.83 11.23 5.74
N ARG A 143 45.85 10.35 5.73
CA ARG A 143 45.72 8.95 5.28
C ARG A 143 44.73 8.17 6.16
N VAL A 144 44.83 8.30 7.47
CA VAL A 144 43.91 7.62 8.40
C VAL A 144 42.47 8.09 8.15
N PHE A 145 42.25 9.40 8.05
CA PHE A 145 40.93 9.94 7.70
C PHE A 145 40.42 9.41 6.36
N PHE A 146 41.27 9.41 5.33
CA PHE A 146 40.92 8.89 4.01
C PHE A 146 40.52 7.42 4.04
N VAL A 147 41.21 6.57 4.80
CA VAL A 147 40.85 5.15 4.96
C VAL A 147 39.45 5.02 5.56
N PHE A 148 39.15 5.74 6.65
CA PHE A 148 37.82 5.72 7.26
C PHE A 148 36.74 6.27 6.32
N LEU A 149 37.04 7.33 5.57
CA LEU A 149 36.13 7.88 4.57
C LEU A 149 35.82 6.86 3.46
N ASN A 150 36.82 6.11 2.98
CA ASN A 150 36.61 5.05 1.98
C ASN A 150 35.74 3.92 2.53
N ILE A 151 35.99 3.47 3.76
CA ILE A 151 35.16 2.44 4.42
C ILE A 151 33.71 2.93 4.52
N TYR A 152 33.50 4.18 4.93
CA TYR A 152 32.18 4.80 4.98
C TYR A 152 31.51 4.81 3.59
N CYS A 153 32.21 5.27 2.55
CA CYS A 153 31.66 5.33 1.20
C CYS A 153 31.33 3.94 0.63
N MET A 154 32.14 2.93 0.95
CA MET A 154 31.88 1.53 0.57
C MET A 154 30.64 0.98 1.28
N LEU A 155 30.50 1.22 2.59
CA LEU A 155 29.31 0.83 3.35
C LEU A 155 28.04 1.51 2.83
N PHE A 156 28.13 2.81 2.55
CA PHE A 156 27.01 3.56 1.99
C PHE A 156 26.60 3.05 0.60
N SER A 157 27.57 2.83 -0.29
CA SER A 157 27.33 2.33 -1.65
C SER A 157 26.70 0.94 -1.64
N THR A 158 27.20 0.03 -0.80
CA THR A 158 26.64 -1.33 -0.67
C THR A 158 25.23 -1.30 -0.10
N ALA A 159 24.96 -0.47 0.91
CA ALA A 159 23.61 -0.28 1.44
C ALA A 159 22.63 0.28 0.39
N TYR A 160 23.06 1.30 -0.36
CA TYR A 160 22.28 1.89 -1.45
C TYR A 160 21.99 0.87 -2.56
N GLN A 161 23.00 0.14 -3.04
CA GLN A 161 22.85 -0.85 -4.09
C GLN A 161 21.92 -2.00 -3.68
N THR A 162 22.04 -2.48 -2.43
CA THR A 162 21.17 -3.54 -1.90
C THR A 162 19.71 -3.11 -1.88
N LYS A 163 19.45 -1.86 -1.43
CA LYS A 163 18.10 -1.31 -1.40
C LYS A 163 17.56 -0.96 -2.79
N LEU A 164 18.41 -0.48 -3.69
CA LEU A 164 18.04 -0.26 -5.09
C LEU A 164 17.60 -1.59 -5.74
N PHE A 165 18.37 -2.66 -5.54
CA PHE A 165 18.01 -3.98 -6.05
C PHE A 165 16.67 -4.46 -5.50
N GLU A 166 16.41 -4.27 -4.21
CA GLU A 166 15.12 -4.60 -3.58
C GLU A 166 13.94 -3.83 -4.22
N VAL A 167 14.09 -2.53 -4.46
CA VAL A 167 13.03 -1.69 -5.05
C VAL A 167 12.82 -2.01 -6.54
N LEU A 168 13.89 -2.31 -7.29
CA LEU A 168 13.78 -2.68 -8.71
C LEU A 168 13.15 -4.07 -8.90
N THR A 169 13.40 -4.99 -7.97
CA THR A 169 12.80 -6.34 -8.02
C THR A 169 11.38 -6.38 -7.46
N ASN A 170 11.11 -5.57 -6.44
CA ASN A 170 9.79 -5.42 -5.82
C ASN A 170 9.35 -3.95 -5.91
N PRO A 171 8.68 -3.54 -7.01
CA PRO A 171 8.27 -2.16 -7.18
C PRO A 171 7.37 -1.74 -6.02
N SER A 172 7.70 -0.58 -5.43
CA SER A 172 6.84 0.04 -4.44
C SER A 172 5.52 0.45 -5.09
N TYR A 173 4.49 0.64 -4.27
CA TYR A 173 3.23 1.19 -4.73
C TYR A 173 3.22 2.71 -4.50
N GLU A 174 2.45 3.41 -5.30
CA GLU A 174 2.10 4.81 -5.07
C GLU A 174 1.28 4.96 -3.78
N TYR A 175 0.94 6.21 -3.44
CA TYR A 175 0.09 6.48 -2.29
C TYR A 175 -1.24 5.72 -2.42
N GLN A 176 -1.59 5.01 -1.35
CA GLN A 176 -2.78 4.16 -1.27
C GLN A 176 -3.86 4.92 -0.52
N ILE A 177 -5.09 4.94 -1.07
CA ILE A 177 -6.28 5.41 -0.34
C ILE A 177 -6.45 4.53 0.89
N GLN A 178 -6.41 5.14 2.07
CA GLN A 178 -6.44 4.43 3.36
C GLN A 178 -7.59 4.83 4.27
N THR A 179 -8.20 5.99 4.02
CA THR A 179 -9.27 6.56 4.85
C THR A 179 -10.57 6.71 4.05
N VAL A 180 -11.69 6.77 4.76
CA VAL A 180 -13.02 6.91 4.13
C VAL A 180 -13.17 8.31 3.54
N GLU A 181 -12.58 9.32 4.19
CA GLU A 181 -12.53 10.70 3.73
C GLU A 181 -11.80 10.81 2.39
N GLU A 182 -10.61 10.22 2.28
CA GLU A 182 -9.87 10.15 1.02
C GLU A 182 -10.65 9.40 -0.07
N LEU A 183 -11.38 8.34 0.30
CA LEU A 183 -12.21 7.59 -0.63
C LEU A 183 -13.30 8.48 -1.23
N VAL A 184 -14.03 9.22 -0.39
CA VAL A 184 -15.08 10.15 -0.83
C VAL A 184 -14.49 11.29 -1.68
N GLU A 185 -13.32 11.83 -1.30
CA GLU A 185 -12.63 12.88 -2.06
C GLU A 185 -12.07 12.40 -3.40
N SER A 186 -11.71 11.11 -3.51
CA SER A 186 -11.17 10.53 -4.74
C SER A 186 -12.16 10.49 -5.91
N GLY A 187 -13.46 10.60 -5.63
CA GLY A 187 -14.53 10.49 -6.63
C GLY A 187 -14.71 9.09 -7.20
N LEU A 188 -14.09 8.08 -6.59
CA LEU A 188 -14.29 6.68 -6.92
C LEU A 188 -15.73 6.28 -6.55
N LYS A 189 -16.43 5.54 -7.41
CA LYS A 189 -17.74 5.00 -7.06
C LYS A 189 -17.58 3.99 -5.92
N PHE A 190 -18.51 3.98 -4.99
CA PHE A 190 -18.46 3.05 -3.88
C PHE A 190 -19.83 2.55 -3.47
N GLY A 191 -19.87 1.40 -2.79
CA GLY A 191 -21.11 0.84 -2.27
C GLY A 191 -20.94 -0.58 -1.75
N GLY A 192 -22.03 -1.33 -1.71
CA GLY A 192 -22.15 -2.62 -1.04
C GLY A 192 -23.55 -3.20 -1.22
N PHE A 193 -23.89 -4.20 -0.42
CA PHE A 193 -25.27 -4.70 -0.41
C PHE A 193 -26.23 -3.64 0.16
N GLU A 194 -27.48 -3.67 -0.31
CA GLU A 194 -28.57 -2.77 0.10
C GLU A 194 -28.70 -2.71 1.64
N GLU A 195 -28.52 -3.85 2.32
CA GLU A 195 -28.60 -3.96 3.79
C GLU A 195 -27.56 -3.09 4.52
N LEU A 196 -26.46 -2.73 3.83
CA LEU A 196 -25.43 -1.84 4.35
C LEU A 196 -25.72 -0.38 4.04
N HIS A 197 -26.52 -0.10 3.00
CA HIS A 197 -26.92 1.26 2.61
C HIS A 197 -27.70 1.94 3.72
N ASP A 198 -28.63 1.20 4.33
CA ASP A 198 -29.49 1.67 5.43
C ASP A 198 -28.71 2.19 6.63
N LEU A 199 -27.52 1.63 6.89
CA LEU A 199 -26.64 2.07 7.98
C LEU A 199 -26.17 3.52 7.79
N PHE A 200 -25.93 3.93 6.54
CA PHE A 200 -25.46 5.27 6.20
C PHE A 200 -26.62 6.23 5.94
N TYR A 201 -27.67 5.75 5.27
CA TYR A 201 -28.83 6.58 4.92
C TYR A 201 -29.60 7.07 6.16
N ASN A 202 -29.72 6.21 7.19
CA ASN A 202 -30.41 6.55 8.44
C ASN A 202 -29.51 7.23 9.48
N SER A 203 -28.23 7.48 9.17
CA SER A 203 -27.31 8.13 10.09
C SER A 203 -27.67 9.60 10.32
N THR A 204 -27.48 10.07 11.55
CA THR A 204 -27.64 11.49 11.90
C THR A 204 -26.41 12.32 11.57
N ASP A 205 -25.29 11.67 11.24
CA ASP A 205 -24.05 12.34 10.90
C ASP A 205 -24.04 12.83 9.43
N PRO A 206 -23.69 14.11 9.16
CA PRO A 206 -23.66 14.63 7.80
C PRO A 206 -22.67 13.93 6.86
N PHE A 207 -21.57 13.36 7.38
CA PHE A 207 -20.61 12.65 6.55
C PHE A 207 -21.15 11.29 6.13
N ASP A 208 -21.74 10.53 7.06
CA ASP A 208 -22.41 9.27 6.75
C ASP A 208 -23.56 9.45 5.76
N TYR A 209 -24.38 10.49 5.91
CA TYR A 209 -25.46 10.78 4.97
C TYR A 209 -24.95 11.01 3.55
N ARG A 210 -23.78 11.66 3.39
CA ARG A 210 -23.13 11.83 2.07
C ARG A 210 -22.67 10.51 1.48
N ILE A 211 -22.20 9.57 2.31
CA ILE A 211 -21.87 8.21 1.86
C ILE A 211 -23.14 7.51 1.37
N GLY A 212 -24.24 7.63 2.12
CA GLY A 212 -25.54 7.10 1.72
C GLY A 212 -26.06 7.68 0.40
N ASP A 213 -25.92 8.99 0.17
CA ASP A 213 -26.38 9.63 -1.09
C ASP A 213 -25.59 9.18 -2.33
N GLN A 214 -24.31 8.85 -2.17
CA GLN A 214 -23.43 8.40 -3.26
C GLN A 214 -23.33 6.87 -3.38
N TRP A 215 -24.09 6.15 -2.57
CA TRP A 215 -24.04 4.70 -2.49
C TRP A 215 -24.53 4.03 -3.78
N THR A 216 -23.88 2.94 -4.16
CA THR A 216 -24.29 2.09 -5.29
C THR A 216 -24.50 0.66 -4.83
N ASP A 217 -25.74 0.18 -4.94
CA ASP A 217 -26.08 -1.18 -4.55
C ASP A 217 -25.49 -2.22 -5.50
N ILE A 218 -25.00 -3.31 -4.90
CA ILE A 218 -24.49 -4.47 -5.62
C ILE A 218 -25.35 -5.70 -5.35
N THR A 219 -25.50 -6.54 -6.37
CA THR A 219 -26.20 -7.83 -6.26
C THR A 219 -25.24 -9.01 -6.10
N ASN A 220 -24.02 -8.88 -6.63
CA ASN A 220 -23.02 -9.94 -6.63
C ASN A 220 -21.65 -9.38 -6.23
N ILE A 221 -21.19 -9.81 -5.06
CA ILE A 221 -19.90 -9.41 -4.51
C ILE A 221 -18.70 -9.86 -5.38
N THR A 222 -18.82 -10.98 -6.11
CA THR A 222 -17.72 -11.45 -6.97
C THR A 222 -17.49 -10.49 -8.14
N GLU A 223 -18.58 -10.03 -8.76
CA GLU A 223 -18.55 -9.05 -9.85
C GLU A 223 -18.05 -7.69 -9.34
N ALA A 224 -18.56 -7.23 -8.19
CA ALA A 224 -18.09 -6.00 -7.56
C ALA A 224 -16.59 -6.05 -7.22
N MET A 225 -16.08 -7.20 -6.76
CA MET A 225 -14.64 -7.37 -6.51
C MET A 225 -13.81 -7.37 -7.79
N ILE A 226 -14.36 -7.82 -8.92
CA ILE A 226 -13.73 -7.68 -10.24
C ILE A 226 -13.70 -6.20 -10.65
N ASP A 227 -14.78 -5.46 -10.41
CA ASP A 227 -14.80 -4.01 -10.65
C ASP A 227 -13.75 -3.26 -9.81
N VAL A 228 -13.58 -3.64 -8.54
CA VAL A 228 -12.53 -3.08 -7.67
C VAL A 228 -11.12 -3.44 -8.17
N ALA A 229 -10.85 -4.72 -8.41
CA ALA A 229 -9.48 -5.21 -8.62
C ALA A 229 -9.00 -5.13 -10.08
N VAL A 230 -9.91 -5.26 -11.05
CA VAL A 230 -9.60 -5.33 -12.49
C VAL A 230 -9.96 -4.02 -13.17
N HIS A 231 -11.21 -3.56 -13.05
CA HIS A 231 -11.66 -2.33 -13.69
C HIS A 231 -11.19 -1.07 -12.95
N ARG A 232 -10.93 -1.20 -11.64
CA ARG A 232 -10.41 -0.14 -10.75
C ARG A 232 -11.28 1.12 -10.74
N ASN A 233 -12.58 0.93 -10.90
CA ASN A 233 -13.60 2.00 -10.98
C ASN A 233 -14.58 1.97 -9.81
N PHE A 234 -14.40 1.05 -8.86
CA PHE A 234 -15.30 0.84 -7.73
C PHE A 234 -14.53 0.59 -6.42
N SER A 235 -15.16 0.91 -5.30
CA SER A 235 -14.75 0.54 -3.94
C SER A 235 -15.92 -0.15 -3.24
N LEU A 236 -15.62 -1.24 -2.54
CA LEU A 236 -16.64 -2.10 -1.96
C LEU A 236 -16.56 -2.10 -0.43
N LEU A 237 -17.67 -1.89 0.26
CA LEU A 237 -17.81 -2.23 1.68
C LEU A 237 -18.31 -3.67 1.78
N CYS A 238 -17.51 -4.56 2.37
CA CYS A 238 -17.91 -5.96 2.52
C CYS A 238 -17.36 -6.64 3.77
N SER A 239 -17.91 -7.82 4.04
CA SER A 239 -17.43 -8.74 5.07
C SER A 239 -15.98 -9.18 4.80
N ARG A 240 -15.16 -9.22 5.85
CA ARG A 240 -13.80 -9.77 5.76
C ARG A 240 -13.78 -11.28 5.57
N LEU A 241 -14.73 -12.01 6.17
CA LEU A 241 -14.84 -13.45 5.98
C LEU A 241 -15.23 -13.80 4.54
N GLU A 242 -16.17 -13.06 3.98
CA GLU A 242 -16.62 -13.24 2.60
C GLU A 242 -15.51 -12.86 1.61
N LEU A 243 -14.83 -11.73 1.83
CA LEU A 243 -13.67 -11.33 1.04
C LEU A 243 -12.55 -12.38 1.05
N ALA A 244 -12.28 -12.99 2.22
CA ALA A 244 -11.30 -14.07 2.33
C ALA A 244 -11.71 -15.32 1.52
N HIS A 245 -13.02 -15.61 1.44
CA HIS A 245 -13.51 -16.67 0.58
C HIS A 245 -13.36 -16.33 -0.90
N ILE A 246 -13.84 -15.16 -1.32
CA ILE A 246 -13.86 -14.73 -2.73
C ILE A 246 -12.43 -14.63 -3.29
N SER A 247 -11.51 -14.08 -2.50
CA SER A 247 -10.07 -14.02 -2.86
C SER A 247 -9.40 -15.39 -2.98
N GLY A 248 -9.98 -16.44 -2.38
CA GLY A 248 -9.52 -17.82 -2.52
C GLY A 248 -10.18 -18.59 -3.66
N ILE A 249 -11.22 -18.05 -4.29
CA ILE A 249 -11.90 -18.68 -5.44
C ILE A 249 -11.69 -17.92 -6.76
N THR A 250 -11.33 -16.63 -6.70
CA THR A 250 -11.25 -15.73 -7.85
C THR A 250 -9.78 -15.38 -8.15
N PRO A 251 -9.14 -16.03 -9.13
CA PRO A 251 -7.72 -15.81 -9.45
C PRO A 251 -7.41 -14.37 -9.92
N GLU A 252 -8.37 -13.69 -10.55
CA GLU A 252 -8.24 -12.36 -11.13
C GLU A 252 -7.86 -11.29 -10.09
N LEU A 253 -8.22 -11.53 -8.82
CA LEU A 253 -7.98 -10.63 -7.68
C LEU A 253 -6.52 -10.64 -7.21
N SER A 254 -5.69 -11.57 -7.71
CA SER A 254 -4.26 -11.62 -7.41
C SER A 254 -3.41 -11.28 -8.64
N ASP A 255 -2.28 -10.62 -8.40
CA ASP A 255 -1.24 -10.36 -9.40
C ASP A 255 -0.36 -11.61 -9.61
N SER A 256 0.43 -11.64 -10.69
CA SER A 256 1.33 -12.75 -11.00
C SER A 256 2.43 -12.97 -9.96
N VAL A 257 2.70 -11.99 -9.10
CA VAL A 257 3.65 -12.12 -7.98
C VAL A 257 2.97 -12.72 -6.73
N GLY A 258 1.65 -12.89 -6.72
CA GLY A 258 0.89 -13.35 -5.55
C GLY A 258 0.46 -12.23 -4.60
N ASN A 259 0.57 -10.96 -5.03
CA ASN A 259 0.02 -9.82 -4.32
C ASN A 259 -1.48 -9.65 -4.63
N TYR A 260 -2.29 -9.19 -3.67
CA TYR A 260 -3.66 -8.77 -3.98
C TYR A 260 -3.66 -7.51 -4.87
N LYS A 261 -4.58 -7.45 -5.84
CA LYS A 261 -4.83 -6.27 -6.69
C LYS A 261 -5.78 -5.25 -6.06
N TYR A 262 -6.34 -5.59 -4.92
CA TYR A 262 -7.11 -4.70 -4.07
C TYR A 262 -6.36 -4.42 -2.77
N TYR A 263 -6.77 -3.38 -2.06
CA TYR A 263 -6.30 -3.02 -0.73
C TYR A 263 -7.48 -2.95 0.21
N THR A 264 -7.37 -3.62 1.36
CA THR A 264 -8.36 -3.55 2.44
C THR A 264 -7.91 -2.53 3.44
N PHE A 265 -8.80 -1.69 3.93
CA PHE A 265 -8.47 -0.79 5.02
C PHE A 265 -8.05 -1.60 6.26
N THR A 266 -7.12 -1.02 7.01
CA THR A 266 -6.62 -1.62 8.26
C THR A 266 -7.68 -1.58 9.33
N ASP A 267 -8.44 -0.48 9.36
CA ASP A 267 -9.53 -0.27 10.28
C ASP A 267 -10.83 -0.84 9.71
N ASN A 268 -11.63 -1.42 10.61
CA ASN A 268 -12.95 -1.91 10.27
C ASN A 268 -13.94 -0.77 10.50
N VAL A 269 -14.94 -0.67 9.61
CA VAL A 269 -16.03 0.30 9.77
C VAL A 269 -16.88 -0.09 10.99
N PHE A 270 -17.23 -1.37 11.06
CA PHE A 270 -17.93 -1.96 12.20
C PHE A 270 -17.68 -3.46 12.28
N SER A 271 -18.11 -4.05 13.39
CA SER A 271 -18.13 -5.50 13.59
C SER A 271 -19.51 -5.92 14.07
N VAL A 272 -20.10 -6.89 13.38
CA VAL A 272 -21.43 -7.40 13.66
C VAL A 272 -21.36 -8.84 14.14
N PRO A 273 -22.11 -9.20 15.18
CA PRO A 273 -22.30 -10.60 15.54
C PRO A 273 -23.23 -11.27 14.52
N ILE A 274 -23.19 -12.60 14.47
CA ILE A 274 -24.00 -13.41 13.56
C ILE A 274 -24.93 -14.31 14.38
N GLU A 275 -26.19 -14.37 13.97
CA GLU A 275 -27.25 -15.16 14.61
C GLU A 275 -28.01 -16.08 13.63
N THR A 276 -28.75 -17.03 14.18
CA THR A 276 -29.66 -17.91 13.42
C THR A 276 -31.08 -17.42 13.60
N ILE A 277 -31.88 -17.43 12.54
CA ILE A 277 -33.28 -16.97 12.56
C ILE A 277 -34.22 -18.18 12.45
N ALA A 278 -35.31 -18.15 13.22
CA ALA A 278 -36.44 -19.07 13.12
C ALA A 278 -37.76 -18.29 13.13
N LEU A 279 -38.86 -18.98 12.78
CA LEU A 279 -40.19 -18.44 13.01
C LEU A 279 -40.45 -18.28 14.52
N ARG A 280 -41.20 -17.24 14.87
CA ARG A 280 -41.56 -16.94 16.25
C ARG A 280 -42.29 -18.11 16.91
N GLY A 281 -41.84 -18.49 18.12
CA GLY A 281 -42.36 -19.64 18.85
C GLY A 281 -41.67 -20.96 18.48
N PHE A 282 -40.42 -20.91 17.99
CA PHE A 282 -39.67 -22.09 17.63
C PHE A 282 -39.30 -22.89 18.89
N PRO A 283 -39.84 -24.11 19.11
CA PRO A 283 -39.76 -24.77 20.42
C PRO A 283 -38.33 -25.10 20.89
N PHE A 284 -37.39 -25.23 19.96
CA PHE A 284 -36.02 -25.66 20.24
C PHE A 284 -35.02 -24.50 20.31
N MET A 285 -35.47 -23.23 20.25
CA MET A 285 -34.54 -22.09 20.18
C MET A 285 -33.62 -22.00 21.40
N MET A 286 -34.15 -22.29 22.59
CA MET A 286 -33.40 -22.27 23.85
C MET A 286 -32.32 -23.37 23.89
N GLU A 287 -32.66 -24.59 23.46
CA GLU A 287 -31.73 -25.71 23.40
C GLU A 287 -30.64 -25.47 22.34
N PHE A 288 -31.03 -24.91 21.19
CA PHE A 288 -30.12 -24.52 20.12
C PHE A 288 -29.13 -23.45 20.61
N SER A 289 -29.62 -22.42 21.28
CA SER A 289 -28.80 -21.35 21.86
C SER A 289 -27.86 -21.83 22.95
N THR A 290 -28.31 -22.78 23.79
CA THR A 290 -27.47 -23.40 24.81
C THR A 290 -26.31 -24.16 24.17
N THR A 291 -26.59 -24.90 23.10
CA THR A 291 -25.58 -25.64 22.34
C THR A 291 -24.55 -24.71 21.69
N ILE A 292 -25.00 -23.61 21.06
CA ILE A 292 -24.11 -22.58 20.50
C ILE A 292 -23.20 -22.00 21.59
N THR A 293 -23.75 -21.72 22.77
CA THR A 293 -22.99 -21.18 23.90
C THR A 293 -21.88 -22.14 24.33
N ILE A 294 -22.16 -23.45 24.38
CA ILE A 294 -21.15 -24.49 24.67
C ILE A 294 -20.06 -24.49 23.59
N PHE A 295 -20.40 -24.37 22.31
CA PHE A 295 -19.40 -24.29 21.22
C PHE A 295 -18.53 -23.04 21.32
N LYS A 296 -19.12 -21.91 21.71
CA LYS A 296 -18.38 -20.67 21.96
C LYS A 296 -17.44 -20.80 23.16
N GLN A 297 -17.91 -21.33 24.28
CA GLN A 297 -17.13 -21.51 25.51
C GLN A 297 -16.01 -22.54 25.36
N SER A 298 -16.23 -23.59 24.57
CA SER A 298 -15.22 -24.62 24.29
C SER A 298 -14.15 -24.17 23.28
N GLY A 299 -14.33 -22.99 22.65
CA GLY A 299 -13.41 -22.47 21.63
C GLY A 299 -13.58 -23.14 20.26
N LEU A 300 -14.61 -23.97 20.06
CA LEU A 300 -14.87 -24.63 18.78
C LEU A 300 -15.08 -23.63 17.64
N ASN A 301 -15.78 -22.53 17.91
CA ASN A 301 -16.05 -21.49 16.91
C ASN A 301 -14.76 -20.81 16.42
N GLU A 302 -13.84 -20.52 17.34
CA GLU A 302 -12.53 -19.95 16.98
C GLU A 302 -11.68 -20.97 16.21
N GLY A 303 -11.69 -22.25 16.63
CA GLY A 303 -11.04 -23.32 15.90
C GLY A 303 -11.56 -23.48 14.47
N LEU A 304 -12.88 -23.41 14.26
CA LEU A 304 -13.50 -23.43 12.93
C LEU A 304 -13.12 -22.20 12.11
N ARG A 305 -13.16 -21.01 12.71
CA ARG A 305 -12.76 -19.75 12.04
C ARG A 305 -11.32 -19.84 11.53
N GLN A 306 -10.40 -20.30 12.37
CA GLN A 306 -9.01 -20.52 11.97
C GLN A 306 -8.90 -21.58 10.89
N HIS A 307 -9.61 -22.71 11.01
CA HIS A 307 -9.61 -23.76 10.00
C HIS A 307 -10.04 -23.25 8.62
N PHE A 308 -11.14 -22.49 8.55
CA PHE A 308 -11.63 -21.90 7.30
C PHE A 308 -10.70 -20.83 6.74
N ALA A 309 -10.07 -20.01 7.59
CA ALA A 309 -9.05 -19.07 7.15
C ALA A 309 -7.88 -19.79 6.46
N HIS A 310 -7.32 -20.81 7.09
CA HIS A 310 -6.25 -21.63 6.50
C HIS A 310 -6.71 -22.37 5.24
N PHE A 311 -7.97 -22.82 5.19
CA PHE A 311 -8.54 -23.45 4.01
C PHE A 311 -8.59 -22.49 2.82
N ASN A 312 -9.06 -21.26 3.02
CA ASN A 312 -9.10 -20.22 2.00
C ASN A 312 -7.69 -19.85 1.52
N GLU A 313 -6.73 -19.67 2.43
CA GLU A 313 -5.33 -19.42 2.07
C GLU A 313 -4.71 -20.55 1.24
N ARG A 314 -4.96 -21.80 1.62
CA ARG A 314 -4.50 -22.97 0.85
C ARG A 314 -5.12 -23.02 -0.53
N ARG A 315 -6.41 -22.69 -0.64
CA ARG A 315 -7.12 -22.65 -1.92
C ARG A 315 -6.53 -21.58 -2.83
N ARG A 316 -6.31 -20.37 -2.30
CA ARG A 316 -5.62 -19.28 -2.99
C ARG A 316 -4.21 -19.68 -3.45
N ALA A 317 -3.42 -20.29 -2.56
CA ALA A 317 -2.07 -20.73 -2.89
C ALA A 317 -2.05 -21.76 -4.04
N ARG A 318 -3.06 -22.64 -4.12
CA ARG A 318 -3.20 -23.58 -5.25
C ARG A 318 -3.51 -22.85 -6.56
N GLN A 319 -4.40 -21.85 -6.53
CA GLN A 319 -4.72 -21.03 -7.71
C GLN A 319 -3.50 -20.23 -8.18
N LEU A 320 -2.79 -19.58 -7.27
CA LEU A 320 -1.55 -18.87 -7.58
C LEU A 320 -0.49 -19.77 -8.21
N ARG A 321 -0.33 -21.00 -7.70
CA ARG A 321 0.59 -21.98 -8.30
C ARG A 321 0.17 -22.38 -9.72
N ALA A 322 -1.13 -22.51 -9.99
CA ALA A 322 -1.62 -22.76 -11.34
C ALA A 322 -1.29 -21.59 -12.28
N LEU A 323 -1.55 -20.35 -11.87
CA LEU A 323 -1.21 -19.15 -12.64
C LEU A 323 0.30 -19.01 -12.88
N LEU A 324 1.12 -19.25 -11.86
CA LEU A 324 2.58 -19.18 -11.94
C LEU A 324 3.18 -20.24 -12.87
N LYS A 325 2.59 -21.43 -12.92
CA LYS A 325 3.02 -22.48 -13.84
C LYS A 325 2.81 -22.09 -15.31
N GLU A 326 1.80 -21.27 -15.58
CA GLU A 326 1.51 -20.76 -16.91
C GLU A 326 2.39 -19.56 -17.29
N LYS A 327 2.80 -18.75 -16.30
CA LYS A 327 3.52 -17.48 -16.49
C LYS A 327 4.99 -17.53 -16.08
N SER A 328 5.62 -18.71 -16.13
CA SER A 328 6.88 -19.05 -15.45
C SER A 328 8.16 -18.34 -15.90
N ASP A 329 8.09 -17.31 -16.74
CA ASP A 329 9.25 -16.46 -17.00
C ASP A 329 9.23 -15.29 -16.02
N VAL A 330 10.17 -15.32 -15.08
CA VAL A 330 10.57 -14.15 -14.31
C VAL A 330 10.79 -13.03 -15.33
N ASN A 331 9.95 -11.99 -15.30
CA ASN A 331 10.07 -10.88 -16.24
C ASN A 331 11.51 -10.35 -16.16
N PRO A 332 12.32 -10.47 -17.21
CA PRO A 332 13.68 -9.96 -17.19
C PRO A 332 13.62 -8.44 -17.01
N LEU A 333 14.67 -7.87 -16.41
CA LEU A 333 14.77 -6.42 -16.21
C LEU A 333 14.69 -5.71 -17.57
N SER A 334 13.51 -5.18 -17.90
CA SER A 334 13.25 -4.45 -19.14
C SER A 334 13.86 -3.04 -19.13
N SER A 335 13.94 -2.40 -20.29
CA SER A 335 14.36 -1.00 -20.44
C SER A 335 13.51 -0.02 -19.65
N GLU A 336 12.24 -0.37 -19.38
CA GLU A 336 11.33 0.43 -18.54
C GLU A 336 11.88 0.59 -17.12
N HIS A 337 12.47 -0.47 -16.55
CA HIS A 337 13.03 -0.43 -15.20
C HIS A 337 14.28 0.44 -15.08
N LEU A 338 15.01 0.66 -16.18
CA LEU A 338 16.25 1.42 -16.24
C LEU A 338 16.05 2.88 -16.67
N GLN A 339 14.82 3.30 -16.95
CA GLN A 339 14.50 4.66 -17.41
C GLN A 339 15.08 5.75 -16.50
N GLY A 340 15.02 5.56 -15.17
CA GLY A 340 15.58 6.52 -14.21
C GLY A 340 17.07 6.76 -14.41
N GLY A 341 17.85 5.69 -14.66
CA GLY A 341 19.29 5.78 -14.89
C GLY A 341 19.61 6.55 -16.18
N PHE A 342 18.88 6.25 -17.26
CA PHE A 342 19.03 6.96 -18.53
C PHE A 342 18.63 8.44 -18.41
N LEU A 343 17.57 8.75 -17.66
CA LEU A 343 17.13 10.13 -17.43
C LEU A 343 18.17 10.92 -16.62
N ALA A 344 18.73 10.33 -15.58
CA ALA A 344 19.82 10.94 -14.81
C ALA A 344 21.06 11.22 -15.68
N LEU A 345 21.42 10.27 -16.56
CA LEU A 345 22.52 10.41 -17.50
C LEU A 345 22.26 11.51 -18.55
N ALA A 346 21.04 11.59 -19.09
CA ALA A 346 20.65 12.66 -20.01
C ALA A 346 20.73 14.05 -19.35
N LEU A 347 20.21 14.18 -18.12
CA LEU A 347 20.33 15.41 -17.33
C LEU A 347 21.79 15.76 -17.05
N GLY A 348 22.64 14.75 -16.78
CA GLY A 348 24.08 14.93 -16.61
C GLY A 348 24.75 15.53 -17.84
N TYR A 349 24.46 15.01 -19.04
CA TYR A 349 25.01 15.56 -20.28
C TYR A 349 24.51 16.98 -20.57
N VAL A 350 23.22 17.26 -20.37
CA VAL A 350 22.65 18.60 -20.57
C VAL A 350 23.29 19.61 -19.61
N SER A 351 23.38 19.27 -18.32
CA SER A 351 23.98 20.17 -17.32
C SER A 351 25.48 20.37 -17.55
N GLY A 352 26.23 19.32 -17.90
CA GLY A 352 27.65 19.42 -18.22
C GLY A 352 27.95 20.25 -19.46
N THR A 353 27.16 20.08 -20.53
CA THR A 353 27.29 20.91 -21.75
C THR A 353 26.93 22.37 -21.49
N LEU A 354 25.88 22.64 -20.72
CA LEU A 354 25.53 24.00 -20.29
C LEU A 354 26.65 24.64 -19.46
N ALA A 355 27.22 23.90 -18.50
CA ALA A 355 28.32 24.40 -17.68
C ALA A 355 29.55 24.75 -18.54
N LEU A 356 29.89 23.91 -19.52
CA LEU A 356 30.97 24.18 -20.46
C LEU A 356 30.69 25.41 -21.31
N ILE A 357 29.46 25.56 -21.83
CA ILE A 357 29.06 26.76 -22.60
C ILE A 357 29.22 28.02 -21.72
N VAL A 358 28.75 27.98 -20.47
CA VAL A 358 28.89 29.09 -19.52
C VAL A 358 30.37 29.40 -19.25
N GLU A 359 31.20 28.38 -19.05
CA GLU A 359 32.64 28.56 -18.82
C GLU A 359 33.33 29.21 -20.04
N VAL A 360 33.01 28.76 -21.26
CA VAL A 360 33.54 29.34 -22.50
C VAL A 360 33.09 30.79 -22.68
N ILE A 361 31.82 31.11 -22.36
CA ILE A 361 31.31 32.49 -22.44
C ILE A 361 32.03 33.38 -21.41
N LEU A 362 32.18 32.93 -20.17
CA LEU A 362 32.85 33.68 -19.11
C LEU A 362 34.35 33.87 -19.38
N ASN A 363 35.01 32.88 -19.99
CA ASN A 363 36.41 32.94 -20.39
C ASN A 363 36.65 33.60 -21.75
N CYS A 364 35.59 34.01 -22.46
CA CYS A 364 35.74 34.75 -23.70
C CYS A 364 36.31 36.14 -23.40
N ASN A 365 37.38 36.54 -24.11
CA ASN A 365 38.08 37.82 -23.94
C ASN A 365 37.13 39.04 -23.94
N TYR A 366 36.01 38.98 -24.67
CA TYR A 366 35.00 40.02 -24.70
C TYR A 366 34.28 40.21 -23.34
N VAL A 367 33.91 39.11 -22.68
CA VAL A 367 33.23 39.14 -21.38
C VAL A 367 34.21 39.49 -20.27
N GLN A 368 35.42 38.93 -20.28
CA GLN A 368 36.48 39.29 -19.33
C GLN A 368 36.83 40.79 -19.40
N ASN A 369 36.97 41.36 -20.61
CA ASN A 369 37.22 42.80 -20.78
C ASN A 369 36.05 43.66 -20.27
N LYS A 370 34.80 43.19 -20.43
CA LYS A 370 33.61 43.88 -19.91
C LYS A 370 33.51 43.78 -18.39
N PHE A 371 33.91 42.65 -17.80
CA PHE A 371 33.97 42.42 -16.35
C PHE A 371 35.08 43.25 -15.69
N GLU A 372 36.27 43.31 -16.30
CA GLU A 372 37.38 44.20 -15.92
C GLU A 372 36.94 45.67 -15.93
N ASN A 373 36.28 46.10 -17.02
CA ASN A 373 35.74 47.46 -17.13
C ASN A 373 34.63 47.77 -16.11
N PHE A 374 33.83 46.79 -15.74
CA PHE A 374 32.82 46.93 -14.68
C PHE A 374 33.45 47.00 -13.28
N LYS A 375 34.46 46.14 -13.01
CA LYS A 375 35.20 46.14 -11.74
C LYS A 375 35.95 47.46 -11.50
N ARG A 376 36.53 48.05 -12.57
CA ARG A 376 37.13 49.39 -12.55
C ARG A 376 36.12 50.53 -12.30
N ARG A 377 34.84 50.34 -12.61
CA ARG A 377 33.78 51.33 -12.32
C ARG A 377 33.22 51.22 -10.90
N VAL A 378 33.31 50.05 -10.27
CA VAL A 378 32.74 49.79 -8.93
C VAL A 378 33.74 50.04 -7.79
N ASN A 379 35.05 49.88 -8.02
CA ASN A 379 36.10 50.29 -7.07
C ASN A 379 36.98 51.40 -7.68
N PRO A 380 36.66 52.69 -7.49
CA PRO A 380 37.48 53.79 -7.97
C PRO A 380 38.59 54.22 -6.99
N LEU A 381 38.87 53.45 -5.92
CA LEU A 381 39.91 53.75 -4.94
C LEU A 381 40.85 52.55 -4.76
N SER A 382 41.85 52.49 -5.65
CA SER A 382 43.20 51.98 -5.33
C SER A 382 44.17 53.13 -5.55
#